data_AF-A0A699V013-F1
#
_entry.id   AF-A0A699V013-F1
#
_cell.length_a   1.000
_cell.length_b   1.000
_cell.length_c   1.000
_cell.angle_alpha   90.00
_cell.angle_beta   90.00
_cell.angle_gamma   90.00
#
_symmetry.space_group_name_H-M   'P 1'
#
loop_
_entity.id
_entity.type
_entity.pdbx_description
1 polymer ?
#
loop_
_entity_poly.entity_id
_entity_poly.type
_entity_poly.pdbx_seq_one_letter_code
_entity_poly.pdbx_strand_id
1 'polypeptide(L)' 'MTYKEALTQACWIEAMQEELNEFERLEMDVKTAFLNGNLREEVYVSQPDGFVDPNNPNHVYKLKKALYGLKQAPRT' A
#
# COMPACT_ATOMS: atom_id res chain seq x y z
N MET A 1 14.03 24.34 30.03
CA MET A 1 13.61 22.98 29.69
C MET A 1 14.53 22.49 28.59
N THR A 2 15.40 21.55 28.89
CA THR A 2 16.32 20.93 27.92
C THR A 2 15.64 19.74 27.24
N TYR A 3 16.07 19.36 26.04
CA TYR A 3 15.53 18.22 25.29
C TYR A 3 15.54 16.90 26.11
N LYS A 4 16.51 16.75 27.03
CA LYS A 4 16.57 15.61 27.95
C LYS A 4 15.44 15.59 28.97
N GLU A 5 15.01 16.76 29.45
CA GLU A 5 13.89 16.89 30.39
C GLU A 5 12.53 16.74 29.68
N ALA A 6 12.45 17.12 28.40
CA ALA A 6 11.26 16.94 27.57
C ALA A 6 11.03 15.45 27.22
N LEU A 7 12.10 14.70 26.91
CA LEU A 7 12.03 13.26 26.61
C LEU A 7 11.65 12.37 27.81
N THR A 8 11.64 12.92 29.03
CA THR A 8 11.21 12.22 30.25
C THR A 8 9.78 12.55 30.67
N GLN A 9 9.14 13.54 30.04
CA GLN A 9 7.78 13.93 30.37
C GLN A 9 6.78 12.98 29.69
N ALA A 10 5.90 12.38 30.48
CA ALA A 10 4.89 11.44 30.00
C ALA A 10 4.03 12.02 28.86
N CYS A 11 3.65 13.30 28.96
CA CYS A 11 2.81 13.94 27.94
C CYS A 11 3.49 14.05 26.56
N TRP A 12 4.81 14.28 26.51
CA TRP A 12 5.55 14.36 25.24
C TRP A 12 5.80 12.98 24.64
N ILE A 13 6.02 11.97 25.49
CA ILE A 13 6.15 10.58 25.06
C ILE A 13 4.82 10.09 24.47
N GLU A 14 3.70 10.37 25.15
CA GLU A 14 2.35 10.02 24.69
C GLU A 14 2.02 10.70 23.37
N ALA A 15 2.26 12.01 23.25
CA ALA A 15 2.04 12.74 22.01
C ALA A 15 2.90 12.19 20.86
N MET A 16 4.18 11.88 21.10
CA MET A 16 5.03 11.27 20.07
C MET A 16 4.56 9.87 19.69
N GLN A 17 4.06 9.09 20.64
CA GLN A 17 3.51 7.76 20.37
C GLN A 17 2.20 7.85 19.57
N GLU A 18 1.35 8.83 19.85
CA GLU A 18 0.13 9.09 19.07
C GLU A 18 0.47 9.47 17.63
N GLU A 19 1.41 10.40 17.41
CA GLU A 19 1.87 10.79 16.08
C GLU A 19 2.44 9.60 15.28
N LEU A 20 3.25 8.75 15.93
CA LEU A 20 3.77 7.53 15.31
C LEU A 20 2.65 6.55 14.96
N ASN A 21 1.68 6.36 15.85
CA ASN A 21 0.55 5.48 15.60
C ASN A 21 -0.36 6.00 14.47
N GLU A 22 -0.56 7.32 14.38
CA GLU A 22 -1.30 7.94 13.28
C GLU A 22 -0.56 7.77 11.95
N PHE A 23 0.77 7.94 11.95
CA PHE A 23 1.58 7.69 10.76
C PHE A 23 1.49 6.25 10.28
N GLU A 24 1.64 5.27 11.19
CA GLU A 24 1.51 3.84 10.85
C GLU A 24 0.10 3.51 10.33
N ARG A 25 -0.93 4.10 10.94
CA ARG A 25 -2.32 3.93 10.51
C ARG A 25 -2.55 4.50 9.10
N LEU A 26 -2.02 5.67 8.81
CA LEU A 26 -2.09 6.28 7.47
C LEU A 26 -1.37 5.41 6.44
N GLU A 27 -0.19 4.89 6.75
CA GLU A 27 0.56 4.00 5.85
C GLU A 27 -0.22 2.70 5.58
N MET A 28 -0.83 2.11 6.62
CA MET A 28 -1.67 0.93 6.51
C MET A 28 -2.93 1.19 5.66
N ASP A 29 -3.61 2.32 5.88
CA ASP A 29 -4.82 2.70 5.14
C ASP A 29 -4.50 2.98 3.67
N VAL A 30 -3.37 3.64 3.38
CA VAL A 30 -2.90 3.85 2.00
C VAL A 30 -2.60 2.52 1.32
N LYS A 31 -1.85 1.62 1.96
CA LYS A 31 -1.55 0.29 1.40
C LYS A 31 -2.82 -0.54 1.19
N THR A 32 -3.76 -0.47 2.13
CA THR A 32 -5.01 -1.22 2.08
C THR A 32 -5.94 -0.69 1.00
N ALA A 33 -6.14 0.63 0.93
CA ALA A 33 -6.92 1.27 -0.13
C ALA A 33 -6.29 1.05 -1.51
N PHE A 34 -4.97 0.96 -1.58
CA PHE A 34 -4.25 0.65 -2.80
C PHE A 34 -4.48 -0.80 -3.25
N LEU A 35 -4.30 -1.79 -2.35
CA LEU A 35 -4.45 -3.20 -2.69
C LEU A 35 -5.90 -3.66 -2.83
N ASN A 36 -6.83 -3.04 -2.10
CA ASN A 36 -8.26 -3.36 -2.15
C ASN A 36 -9.06 -2.34 -2.95
N GLY A 37 -8.41 -1.36 -3.56
CA GLY A 37 -9.05 -0.38 -4.43
C GLY A 37 -9.65 -1.07 -5.66
N ASN A 38 -10.92 -0.77 -5.94
CA ASN A 38 -11.54 -1.22 -7.18
C ASN A 38 -10.80 -0.59 -8.37
N LEU A 39 -10.39 -1.44 -9.30
CA LEU A 39 -9.92 -0.99 -10.60
C LEU A 39 -11.06 -0.28 -11.31
N ARG A 40 -10.87 1.00 -11.65
CA ARG A 40 -11.87 1.79 -12.40
C ARG A 40 -12.06 1.26 -13.83
N GLU A 41 -11.02 0.63 -14.38
CA GLU A 41 -11.02 0.03 -15.71
C GLU A 41 -10.58 -1.43 -15.65
N GLU A 42 -10.99 -2.24 -16.63
CA GLU A 42 -10.57 -3.63 -16.71
C GLU A 42 -9.11 -3.72 -17.19
N VAL A 43 -8.21 -4.08 -16.28
CA VAL A 43 -6.80 -4.26 -16.60
C VAL A 43 -6.51 -5.72 -16.89
N TYR A 44 -5.88 -5.97 -18.04
CA TYR A 44 -5.38 -7.28 -18.44
C TYR A 44 -3.85 -7.26 -18.46
N VAL A 45 -3.23 -8.35 -18.00
CA VAL A 45 -1.78 -8.51 -17.98
C VAL A 45 -1.37 -9.78 -18.72
N SER A 46 -0.18 -9.76 -19.32
CA SER A 46 0.42 -10.96 -19.91
C SER A 46 0.68 -12.02 -18.84
N GLN A 47 0.78 -13.27 -19.26
CA GLN A 47 1.15 -14.35 -18.36
C GLN A 47 2.56 -14.11 -17.81
N PRO A 48 2.77 -14.23 -16.49
CA PRO A 48 4.11 -14.11 -15.91
C PRO A 48 4.97 -15.33 -16.26
N ASP A 49 6.27 -15.11 -16.34
CA ASP A 49 7.24 -16.18 -16.57
C ASP A 49 7.12 -17.26 -15.47
N GLY A 50 7.01 -18.52 -15.89
CA GLY A 50 6.81 -19.66 -14.98
C GLY A 50 5.34 -19.98 -14.66
N PHE A 51 4.37 -19.20 -15.15
CA PHE A 51 2.93 -19.45 -15.01
C PHE A 51 2.17 -19.43 -16.34
N VAL A 52 2.90 -19.57 -17.45
CA VAL A 52 2.33 -19.64 -18.80
C VAL A 52 1.55 -20.94 -18.95
N ASP A 53 0.27 -20.85 -19.29
CA ASP A 53 -0.54 -22.02 -19.66
C ASP A 53 -0.08 -22.56 -21.03
N PRO A 54 0.47 -23.79 -21.10
CA PRO A 54 0.95 -24.37 -22.35
C PRO A 54 -0.18 -24.62 -23.37
N ASN A 55 -1.43 -24.75 -22.93
CA ASN A 55 -2.57 -24.93 -23.83
C ASN A 55 -3.09 -23.60 -24.37
N ASN A 56 -2.83 -22.51 -23.68
CA ASN A 56 -3.30 -21.17 -24.03
C ASN A 56 -2.16 -20.15 -23.90
N PRO A 57 -1.10 -20.23 -24.73
CA PRO A 57 0.10 -19.41 -24.54
C PRO A 57 -0.16 -17.91 -24.70
N ASN A 58 -1.16 -17.53 -25.48
CA ASN A 58 -1.52 -16.14 -25.77
C ASN A 58 -2.59 -15.56 -24.83
N HIS A 59 -3.01 -16.28 -23.79
CA HIS A 59 -4.02 -15.76 -22.88
C HIS A 59 -3.47 -14.60 -22.04
N VAL A 60 -4.34 -13.65 -21.71
CA VAL A 60 -4.06 -12.59 -20.76
C VAL A 60 -4.93 -12.76 -19.52
N TYR A 61 -4.39 -12.41 -18.35
CA TYR A 61 -5.11 -12.51 -17.08
C TYR A 61 -5.77 -11.19 -16.72
N LYS A 62 -7.04 -11.26 -16.32
CA LYS A 62 -7.77 -10.10 -15.79
C LYS A 62 -7.38 -9.84 -14.35
N LEU A 63 -6.95 -8.62 -14.06
CA LEU A 63 -6.58 -8.21 -12.74
C LEU A 63 -7.85 -7.91 -11.91
N LYS A 64 -7.94 -8.48 -10.70
CA LYS A 64 -9.09 -8.29 -9.79
C LYS A 64 -8.88 -7.17 -8.76
N LYS A 65 -7.62 -6.78 -8.53
CA LYS A 65 -7.19 -5.83 -7.49
C LYS A 65 -6.04 -4.99 -8.03
N ALA A 66 -5.93 -3.72 -7.66
CA ALA A 66 -4.86 -2.88 -8.18
C ALA A 66 -3.47 -3.39 -7.74
N LEU A 67 -2.54 -3.41 -8.69
CA LEU A 67 -1.11 -3.69 -8.49
C LEU A 67 -0.33 -2.40 -8.31
N TYR A 68 0.80 -2.51 -7.62
CA TYR A 68 1.71 -1.39 -7.38
C TYR A 68 2.20 -0.76 -8.70
N GLY A 69 2.19 0.56 -8.80
CA GLY A 69 2.69 1.29 -9.96
C GLY A 69 1.77 1.34 -11.19
N LEU A 70 0.54 0.81 -11.13
CA LEU A 70 -0.45 1.05 -12.20
C LEU A 70 -0.76 2.54 -12.30
N LYS A 71 -0.83 3.09 -13.53
CA LYS A 71 -1.15 4.52 -13.77
C LYS A 71 -2.46 4.97 -13.12
N GLN A 72 -3.42 4.06 -12.97
CA GLN A 72 -4.73 4.29 -12.35
C GLN A 72 -4.73 4.13 -10.84
N ALA A 73 -3.74 3.41 -10.30
CA ALA A 73 -3.58 3.32 -8.89
C ALA A 73 -2.91 4.62 -8.40
N PRO A 74 -3.28 5.14 -7.22
CA PRO A 74 -2.68 6.36 -6.71
C PRO A 74 -1.16 6.23 -6.70
N ARG A 75 -0.47 7.07 -7.49
CA ARG A 75 0.98 7.24 -7.40
C ARG A 75 1.20 8.23 -6.26
N THR A 76 1.36 7.71 -5.05
CA THR A 76 1.91 8.48 -3.93
C THR A 76 3.35 8.86 -4.22
#